data_AF-A0A293M764-F1
#
_entry.id   AF-A0A293M764-F1
#
_cell.length_a   1.000
_cell.length_b   1.000
_cell.length_c   1.000
_cell.angle_alpha   90.00
_cell.angle_beta   90.00
_cell.angle_gamma   90.00
#
_symmetry.space_group_name_H-M   'P 1'
#
loop_
_entity.id
_entity.type
_entity.pdbx_description
1 polymer ?
#
loop_
_entity_poly.entity_id
_entity_poly.type
_entity_poly.pdbx_seq_one_letter_code
_entity_poly.pdbx_strand_id
1 'polypeptide(L)'
;MVSVPNPVLKAVFFLHLFLSVWPLLEFWAPSAYLYYNLLFLLMLLWGIHHKESEEPIFMALVINIASILLDIIVLALRFPPTFTFCAGMCIFNLILRPVTSILTLRPFSWTS
;
A
#
# COMPACT_ATOMS: atom_id res chain seq x y z
N MET A 1 -16.36 10.10 23.93
CA MET A 1 -15.84 9.11 22.98
C MET A 1 -15.16 9.86 21.85
N VAL A 2 -13.85 9.68 21.64
CA VAL A 2 -13.13 10.35 20.54
C VAL A 2 -13.49 9.65 19.24
N SER A 3 -14.31 10.28 18.39
CA SER A 3 -14.60 9.78 17.05
C SER A 3 -13.38 10.00 16.16
N VAL A 4 -12.74 8.93 15.69
CA VAL A 4 -11.61 9.02 14.76
C VAL A 4 -12.17 9.17 13.34
N PRO A 5 -11.95 10.30 12.64
CA PRO A 5 -12.38 10.43 11.25
C PRO A 5 -11.57 9.48 10.35
N ASN A 6 -12.23 8.87 9.37
CA ASN A 6 -11.66 7.96 8.36
C ASN A 6 -10.79 6.83 8.95
N PRO A 7 -11.34 5.98 9.84
CA PRO A 7 -10.56 4.92 10.49
C PRO A 7 -10.03 3.89 9.50
N VAL A 8 -10.77 3.61 8.42
CA VAL A 8 -10.36 2.65 7.38
C VAL A 8 -9.10 3.13 6.67
N LEU A 9 -9.05 4.39 6.24
CA LEU A 9 -7.91 4.94 5.50
C LEU A 9 -6.63 4.95 6.37
N LYS A 10 -6.77 5.27 7.66
CA LYS A 10 -5.67 5.19 8.64
C LYS A 10 -5.20 3.76 8.84
N ALA A 11 -6.11 2.79 8.96
CA ALA A 11 -5.76 1.38 9.08
C ALA A 11 -4.99 0.89 7.83
N VAL A 12 -5.45 1.25 6.63
CA VAL A 12 -4.76 0.93 5.37
C VAL A 12 -3.36 1.54 5.35
N PHE A 13 -3.20 2.81 5.73
CA PHE A 13 -1.90 3.47 5.81
C PHE A 13 -0.93 2.74 6.74
N PHE A 14 -1.34 2.49 7.99
CA PHE A 14 -0.45 1.85 8.97
C PHE A 14 -0.14 0.40 8.63
N LEU A 15 -1.11 -0.34 8.07
CA LEU A 15 -0.91 -1.71 7.63
C LEU A 15 0.15 -1.79 6.53
N HIS A 16 0.00 -1.00 5.47
CA HIS A 16 0.97 -1.01 4.37
C HIS A 16 2.32 -0.42 4.78
N LEU A 17 2.36 0.59 5.65
CA LEU A 17 3.62 1.09 6.22
C LEU A 17 4.34 -0.05 6.96
N PHE A 18 3.65 -0.73 7.87
CA PHE A 18 4.23 -1.81 8.66
C PHE A 18 4.72 -2.96 7.78
N LEU A 19 3.98 -3.34 6.74
CA LEU A 19 4.38 -4.45 5.88
C LEU A 19 5.50 -4.09 4.90
N SER A 20 5.52 -2.85 4.40
CA SER A 20 6.49 -2.40 3.40
C SER A 20 7.89 -2.12 3.96
N VAL A 21 8.04 -1.93 5.28
CA VAL A 21 9.36 -1.72 5.88
C VAL A 21 10.21 -2.98 5.93
N TRP A 22 9.62 -4.17 6.08
CA TRP A 22 10.39 -5.41 6.26
C TRP A 22 11.23 -5.79 5.03
N PRO A 23 10.70 -5.77 3.79
CA PRO A 23 11.50 -6.07 2.59
C PRO A 23 12.73 -5.16 2.46
N LEU A 24 12.62 -3.91 2.91
CA LEU A 24 13.69 -2.91 2.84
C LEU A 24 14.83 -3.15 3.84
N LEU A 25 14.68 -4.08 4.78
CA LEU A 25 15.75 -4.49 5.69
C LEU A 25 16.75 -5.47 5.03
N GLU A 26 16.40 -6.05 3.88
CA GLU A 26 17.25 -7.01 3.17
C GLU A 26 17.70 -6.45 1.81
N PHE A 27 18.92 -6.80 1.40
CA PHE A 27 19.54 -6.30 0.16
C PHE A 27 18.87 -6.77 -1.14
N TRP A 28 18.02 -7.80 -1.07
CA TRP A 28 17.37 -8.32 -2.27
C TRP A 28 16.31 -7.35 -2.80
N ALA A 29 15.63 -6.62 -1.91
CA ALA A 29 14.59 -5.68 -2.30
C ALA A 29 15.21 -4.47 -3.03
N PRO A 30 14.77 -4.16 -4.26
CA PRO A 30 15.30 -3.01 -5.00
C PRO A 30 14.79 -1.70 -4.41
N SER A 31 15.55 -0.62 -4.59
CA SER A 31 15.12 0.74 -4.19
C SER A 31 13.81 1.19 -4.86
N ALA A 32 13.47 0.63 -6.01
CA ALA A 32 12.17 0.80 -6.64
C ALA A 32 11.01 0.39 -5.71
N TYR A 33 11.18 -0.67 -4.90
CA TYR A 33 10.19 -1.11 -3.90
C TYR A 33 9.81 0.01 -2.95
N LEU A 34 10.82 0.74 -2.43
CA LEU A 34 10.59 1.89 -1.57
C LEU A 34 9.83 3.00 -2.32
N TYR A 35 10.20 3.28 -3.56
CA TYR A 35 9.66 4.41 -4.33
C TYR A 35 8.14 4.37 -4.47
N TYR A 36 7.58 3.27 -5.01
CA TYR A 36 6.14 3.20 -5.22
C TYR A 36 5.35 2.99 -3.92
N ASN A 37 5.91 2.29 -2.92
CA ASN A 37 5.27 2.18 -1.61
C ASN A 37 5.20 3.54 -0.89
N LEU A 38 6.25 4.35 -0.99
CA LEU A 38 6.26 5.69 -0.41
C LEU A 38 5.25 6.60 -1.10
N LEU A 39 5.19 6.59 -2.43
CA LEU A 39 4.19 7.35 -3.19
C LEU A 39 2.76 6.96 -2.79
N PHE A 40 2.50 5.67 -2.67
CA PHE A 40 1.20 5.18 -2.19
C PHE A 40 0.87 5.70 -0.78
N LEU A 41 1.80 5.58 0.17
CA LEU A 41 1.63 6.08 1.54
C LEU A 41 1.42 7.60 1.59
N LEU A 42 2.11 8.36 0.74
CA LEU A 42 1.95 9.81 0.63
C LEU A 42 0.55 10.19 0.12
N MET A 43 0.01 9.47 -0.88
CA MET A 43 -1.35 9.72 -1.36
C MET A 43 -2.40 9.38 -0.28
N LEU A 44 -2.21 8.31 0.47
CA LEU A 44 -3.06 7.98 1.62
C LEU A 44 -2.98 9.07 2.70
N LEU A 45 -1.78 9.55 3.04
CA LEU A 45 -1.58 10.63 4.02
C LEU A 45 -2.27 11.92 3.56
N TRP A 46 -2.16 12.25 2.27
CA TRP A 46 -2.84 13.39 1.69
C TRP A 46 -4.37 13.24 1.78
N GLY A 47 -4.93 12.07 1.47
CA GLY A 47 -6.36 11.80 1.63
C GLY A 47 -6.84 11.81 3.08
N ILE A 48 -5.99 11.44 4.05
CA ILE A 48 -6.30 11.57 5.48
C ILE A 48 -6.40 13.05 5.89
N HIS A 49 -5.52 13.90 5.34
CA HIS A 49 -5.46 15.32 5.64
C HIS A 49 -6.58 16.11 4.93
N HIS A 50 -6.73 15.91 3.62
CA HIS A 50 -7.63 16.65 2.75
C HIS A 50 -8.91 15.85 2.47
N LYS A 51 -9.85 15.87 3.43
CA LYS A 51 -11.06 15.02 3.40
C LYS A 51 -12.11 15.42 2.38
N GLU A 52 -12.02 16.64 1.85
CA GLU A 52 -13.01 17.20 0.91
C GLU A 52 -12.72 16.85 -0.55
N SER A 53 -11.53 16.29 -0.84
CA SER A 53 -11.12 15.91 -2.18
C SER A 53 -10.96 14.40 -2.28
N GLU A 54 -11.57 13.82 -3.32
CA GLU A 54 -11.44 12.40 -3.65
C GLU A 54 -10.19 12.13 -4.51
N GLU A 55 -9.55 13.18 -5.05
CA GLU A 55 -8.39 13.07 -5.93
C GLU A 55 -7.21 12.28 -5.32
N PRO A 56 -6.81 12.51 -4.04
CA PRO A 56 -5.70 11.75 -3.44
C PRO A 56 -6.04 10.26 -3.31
N ILE A 57 -7.31 9.94 -3.07
CA ILE A 57 -7.81 8.58 -2.92
C ILE A 57 -7.80 7.84 -4.26
N PHE A 58 -8.23 8.52 -5.33
CA PHE A 58 -8.16 8.00 -6.69
C PHE A 58 -6.70 7.76 -7.12
N MET A 59 -5.81 8.73 -6.88
CA MET A 59 -4.38 8.55 -7.15
C MET A 59 -3.77 7.39 -6.34
N ALA A 60 -4.11 7.27 -5.05
CA ALA A 60 -3.69 6.15 -4.22
C ALA A 60 -4.13 4.80 -4.80
N LEU A 61 -5.38 4.71 -5.29
CA LEU A 61 -5.90 3.50 -5.92
C LEU A 61 -5.11 3.12 -7.17
N VAL A 62 -4.87 4.07 -8.08
CA VAL A 62 -4.10 3.83 -9.32
C VAL A 62 -2.69 3.35 -8.98
N ILE A 63 -2.01 4.01 -8.03
CA ILE A 63 -0.68 3.61 -7.59
C ILE A 63 -0.72 2.22 -6.94
N ASN A 64 -1.74 1.89 -6.14
CA ASN A 64 -1.83 0.59 -5.50
C ASN A 64 -2.01 -0.54 -6.53
N ILE A 65 -2.83 -0.32 -7.55
CA ILE A 65 -3.02 -1.27 -8.66
C ILE A 65 -1.70 -1.47 -9.42
N ALA A 66 -0.99 -0.39 -9.75
CA ALA A 66 0.34 -0.50 -10.37
C ALA A 66 1.34 -1.22 -9.46
N SER A 67 1.27 -0.99 -8.15
CA SER A 67 2.15 -1.61 -7.16
C SER A 67 1.95 -3.12 -7.03
N ILE A 68 0.75 -3.66 -7.33
CA ILE A 68 0.54 -5.12 -7.42
C ILE A 68 1.45 -5.71 -8.49
N LEU A 69 1.46 -5.12 -9.69
CA LEU A 69 2.31 -5.59 -10.78
C LEU A 69 3.80 -5.43 -10.43
N LEU A 70 4.18 -4.31 -9.84
CA LEU A 70 5.56 -4.06 -9.43
C LEU A 70 6.04 -5.04 -8.34
N ASP A 71 5.21 -5.34 -7.34
CA ASP A 71 5.53 -6.33 -6.30
C ASP A 71 5.73 -7.73 -6.91
N ILE A 72 4.89 -8.12 -7.87
CA ILE A 72 5.06 -9.39 -8.62
C ILE A 72 6.41 -9.39 -9.36
N ILE A 73 6.76 -8.31 -10.05
CA ILE A 73 8.05 -8.19 -10.76
C ILE A 73 9.23 -8.23 -9.79
N VAL A 74 9.15 -7.52 -8.66
CA VAL A 74 10.18 -7.51 -7.61
C VAL A 74 10.39 -8.93 -7.08
N LEU A 75 9.32 -9.61 -6.70
CA LEU A 75 9.41 -10.99 -6.21
C LEU A 75 9.94 -11.92 -7.30
N ALA A 76 9.46 -11.84 -8.54
CA ALA A 76 9.90 -12.73 -9.62
C ALA A 76 11.39 -12.58 -9.96
N LEU A 77 11.93 -11.35 -9.93
CA LEU A 77 13.31 -11.08 -10.35
C LEU A 77 14.32 -11.10 -9.20
N ARG A 78 13.87 -10.86 -7.97
CA ARG A 78 14.75 -10.59 -6.82
C ARG A 78 14.42 -11.44 -5.60
N PHE A 79 13.63 -12.51 -5.75
CA PHE A 79 13.32 -13.40 -4.62
C PHE A 79 14.60 -13.88 -3.94
N PRO A 80 14.69 -13.84 -2.59
CA PRO A 80 15.86 -14.37 -1.90
C PRO A 80 16.00 -15.89 -2.13
N PRO A 81 17.22 -16.44 -2.15
CA PRO A 81 17.44 -17.88 -2.38
C PRO A 81 16.78 -18.79 -1.33
N THR A 82 16.48 -18.24 -0.15
CA THR A 82 15.75 -18.92 0.93
C THR A 82 14.58 -18.04 1.33
N PHE A 83 13.49 -18.66 1.78
CA PHE A 83 12.33 -17.92 2.24
C PHE A 83 12.67 -17.17 3.54
N THR A 84 12.72 -15.84 3.47
CA THR A 84 12.95 -14.98 4.63
C THR A 84 11.65 -14.39 5.15
N PHE A 85 11.64 -13.98 6.42
CA PHE A 85 10.52 -13.25 7.01
C PHE A 85 10.17 -12.00 6.20
N CYS A 86 11.18 -11.28 5.71
CA CYS A 86 11.02 -10.09 4.88
C CYS A 86 10.33 -10.40 3.55
N ALA A 87 10.68 -11.51 2.89
CA ALA A 87 9.99 -11.98 1.68
C ALA A 87 8.52 -12.34 1.99
N GLY A 88 8.26 -13.00 3.12
CA GLY A 88 6.90 -13.29 3.59
C GLY A 88 6.06 -12.04 3.79
N MET A 89 6.64 -10.99 4.38
CA MET A 89 5.97 -9.70 4.56
C MET A 89 5.70 -8.98 3.24
N CYS A 90 6.61 -9.08 2.26
CA CYS A 90 6.38 -8.58 0.91
C CYS A 90 5.17 -9.26 0.25
N ILE A 91 5.12 -10.60 0.32
CA ILE A 91 4.01 -11.40 -0.23
C ILE A 91 2.69 -11.05 0.47
N PHE A 92 2.71 -10.92 1.80
CA PHE A 92 1.51 -10.54 2.55
C PHE A 92 1.03 -9.13 2.19
N ASN A 93 1.96 -8.17 2.00
CA ASN A 93 1.65 -6.84 1.51
C ASN A 93 0.95 -6.91 0.14
N LEU A 94 1.49 -7.68 -0.80
CA LEU A 94 0.93 -7.91 -2.13
C LEU A 94 -0.48 -8.49 -2.08
N ILE A 95 -0.72 -9.54 -1.28
CA ILE A 95 -2.05 -10.17 -1.14
C ILE A 95 -3.09 -9.19 -0.57
N LEU A 96 -2.66 -8.28 0.31
CA LEU A 96 -3.55 -7.28 0.90
C LEU A 96 -3.90 -6.14 -0.05
N ARG A 97 -3.08 -5.86 -1.07
CA ARG A 97 -3.36 -4.75 -2.01
C ARG A 97 -4.72 -4.84 -2.72
N PRO A 98 -5.16 -5.99 -3.26
CA PRO A 98 -6.52 -6.12 -3.80
C PRO A 98 -7.60 -5.77 -2.77
N VAL A 99 -7.44 -6.24 -1.52
CA VAL A 99 -8.39 -5.97 -0.44
C VAL A 99 -8.43 -4.47 -0.14
N THR A 100 -7.27 -3.82 -0.04
CA THR A 100 -7.21 -2.38 0.24
C THR A 100 -7.68 -1.53 -0.93
N SER A 101 -7.48 -1.95 -2.18
CA SER A 101 -8.09 -1.32 -3.35
C SER A 101 -9.62 -1.36 -3.30
N ILE A 102 -10.22 -2.50 -2.93
CA ILE A 102 -11.68 -2.62 -2.76
C ILE A 102 -12.18 -1.73 -1.62
N LEU A 103 -11.47 -1.72 -0.48
CA LEU A 103 -11.82 -0.86 0.66
C LEU A 103 -11.73 0.63 0.33
N THR A 104 -10.81 1.01 -0.55
CA THR A 104 -10.61 2.39 -1.02
C THR A 104 -11.65 2.80 -2.07
N LEU A 105 -12.10 1.86 -2.90
CA LEU A 105 -13.18 2.05 -3.88
C LEU A 105 -14.56 2.16 -3.24
N ARG A 106 -14.80 1.43 -2.14
CA ARG A 106 -16.14 1.34 -1.54
C ARG A 106 -16.75 2.70 -1.18
N PRO A 107 -16.03 3.68 -0.60
CA PRO A 107 -16.59 5.01 -0.33
C PRO A 107 -16.95 5.80 -1.61
N PHE A 108 -16.20 5.61 -2.69
CA PHE A 108 -16.37 6.33 -3.97
C PHE A 108 -17.65 5.91 -4.71
N SER A 109 -18.06 4.64 -4.60
CA SER A 109 -19.22 4.13 -5.34
C SER A 109 -20.59 4.56 -4.79
N TRP A 110 -20.67 5.25 -3.64
CA TRP A 110 -21.94 5.71 -3.05
C TRP A 110 -22.18 7.21 -3.22
N THR A 111 -21.22 7.94 -3.79
CA THR A 111 -21.30 9.39 -4.02
C THR A 111 -21.53 9.76 -5.49
N SER A 112 -21.66 8.76 -6.38
CA SER A 112 -22.03 8.89 -7.80
C SER A 112 -23.45 8.40 -8.07
#